data_AF-A0A956GEY3-F1
#
_entry.id   AF-A0A956GEY3-F1
#
_cell.length_a   1.000
_cell.length_b   1.000
_cell.length_c   1.000
_cell.angle_alpha   90.00
_cell.angle_beta   90.00
_cell.angle_gamma   90.00
#
_symmetry.space_group_name_H-M   'P 1'
#
loop_
_entity.id
_entity.type
_entity.pdbx_description
1 polymer ?
#
loop_
_entity_poly.entity_id
_entity_poly.type
_entity_poly.pdbx_seq_one_letter_code
_entity_poly.pdbx_strand_id
1 'polypeptide(L)'
;MSDDDRPELHLNTLARFSKRNAPSALALEEHGHCEVPAGCGGVVMRWRDPRVGLDVLIEIAASNTVQTRVVLDGVPMQTARAAIPFGEHVLDIEIVREHDEPTLLWIAAIVDLAADRALGAPRVLRQLCSAGDGAFVGVVRRWPGTRADVMAAFSDGEFDPLEAAPDLEPPDELAWRINTLRQRGAIPLRLPPAQAFQVRRRFVLDAAADGLDAAPLADEEPAP
;
A
#
# COMPACT_ATOMS: atom_id res chain seq x y z
N MET A 1 -48.63 1.29 3.07
CA MET A 1 -47.86 1.51 1.84
C MET A 1 -46.47 1.91 2.27
N SER A 2 -45.58 0.93 2.35
CA SER A 2 -44.18 1.11 2.74
C SER A 2 -43.40 1.64 1.54
N ASP A 3 -42.57 2.65 1.79
CA ASP A 3 -41.76 3.40 0.83
C ASP A 3 -40.52 2.63 0.33
N ASP A 4 -40.54 1.29 0.42
CA ASP A 4 -39.37 0.40 0.31
C ASP A 4 -39.27 -0.33 -1.05
N ASP A 5 -40.28 -0.18 -1.93
CA ASP A 5 -40.31 -0.81 -3.26
C ASP A 5 -39.95 0.17 -4.38
N ARG A 6 -38.80 0.88 -4.25
CA ARG A 6 -38.21 1.64 -5.35
C ARG A 6 -36.95 0.95 -5.87
N PRO A 7 -37.05 0.04 -6.87
CA PRO A 7 -35.89 -0.63 -7.48
C PRO A 7 -34.98 0.31 -8.31
N GLU A 8 -35.19 1.63 -8.27
CA GLU A 8 -34.62 2.60 -9.21
C GLU A 8 -33.26 3.21 -8.80
N LEU A 9 -32.69 2.87 -7.63
CA LEU A 9 -31.43 3.46 -7.16
C LEU A 9 -30.22 2.52 -7.14
N HIS A 10 -30.28 1.38 -7.84
CA HIS A 10 -29.12 0.51 -8.10
C HIS A 10 -28.37 0.86 -9.40
N LEU A 11 -28.55 2.08 -9.92
CA LEU A 11 -27.95 2.53 -11.19
C LEU A 11 -26.47 2.94 -11.10
N ASN A 12 -25.81 2.82 -9.93
CA ASN A 12 -24.41 3.24 -9.74
C ASN A 12 -23.49 2.14 -9.18
N THR A 13 -23.88 0.87 -9.24
CA THR A 13 -23.00 -0.21 -8.80
C THR A 13 -22.02 -0.58 -9.93
N LEU A 14 -20.71 -0.43 -9.67
CA LEU A 14 -19.61 -0.75 -10.60
C LEU A 14 -19.69 -2.20 -11.15
N ALA A 15 -20.38 -3.09 -10.44
CA ALA A 15 -20.63 -4.48 -10.81
C ALA A 15 -21.20 -4.67 -12.22
N ARG A 16 -21.98 -3.71 -12.76
CA ARG A 16 -22.56 -3.81 -14.11
C ARG A 16 -21.55 -3.70 -15.24
N PHE A 17 -20.37 -3.14 -14.97
CA PHE A 17 -19.33 -2.99 -15.97
C PHE A 17 -18.40 -4.21 -16.04
N SER A 18 -18.55 -5.20 -15.16
CA SER A 18 -17.79 -6.46 -15.25
C SER A 18 -18.03 -7.16 -16.60
N LYS A 19 -16.97 -7.39 -17.37
CA LYS A 19 -17.05 -8.24 -18.58
C LYS A 19 -17.09 -9.70 -18.13
N ARG A 20 -18.29 -10.26 -18.00
CA ARG A 20 -18.52 -11.65 -17.55
C ARG A 20 -17.81 -12.74 -18.36
N ASN A 21 -17.32 -12.43 -19.58
CA ASN A 21 -16.86 -13.44 -20.55
C ASN A 21 -15.47 -13.16 -21.15
N ALA A 22 -14.62 -12.34 -20.53
CA ALA A 22 -13.25 -12.17 -21.01
C ALA A 22 -12.32 -13.19 -20.32
N PRO A 23 -11.50 -13.97 -21.07
CA PRO A 23 -10.52 -14.89 -20.50
C PRO A 23 -9.41 -14.19 -19.67
N SER A 24 -9.39 -12.85 -19.70
CA SER A 24 -8.67 -11.98 -18.77
C SER A 24 -9.68 -11.19 -17.94
N ALA A 25 -9.83 -11.52 -16.66
CA ALA A 25 -10.71 -10.82 -15.73
C ALA A 25 -10.13 -9.42 -15.42
N LEU A 26 -10.27 -8.49 -16.35
CA LEU A 26 -9.86 -7.11 -16.14
C LEU A 26 -10.72 -6.49 -15.03
N ALA A 27 -10.09 -5.87 -14.04
CA ALA A 27 -10.77 -5.16 -12.97
C ALA A 27 -10.93 -3.67 -13.34
N LEU A 28 -12.11 -3.10 -13.15
CA LEU A 28 -12.32 -1.66 -13.29
C LEU A 28 -12.06 -0.98 -11.95
N GLU A 29 -11.12 -0.05 -11.91
CA GLU A 29 -10.78 0.68 -10.69
C GLU A 29 -10.79 2.20 -10.93
N GLU A 30 -10.95 2.94 -9.83
CA GLU A 30 -10.73 4.38 -9.79
C GLU A 30 -9.22 4.66 -9.82
N HIS A 31 -8.79 5.36 -10.86
CA HIS A 31 -7.40 5.76 -11.08
C HIS A 31 -7.09 7.16 -10.53
N GLY A 32 -8.09 8.05 -10.51
CA GLY A 32 -7.90 9.41 -10.04
C GLY A 32 -9.14 10.28 -10.23
N HIS A 33 -8.98 11.56 -9.92
CA HIS A 33 -10.02 12.56 -10.07
C HIS A 33 -9.51 13.64 -11.01
N CYS A 34 -10.32 14.06 -11.97
CA CYS A 34 -10.00 15.26 -12.74
C CYS A 34 -10.42 16.49 -11.92
N GLU A 35 -9.45 17.33 -11.54
CA GLU A 35 -9.74 18.69 -11.09
C GLU A 35 -10.19 19.52 -12.29
N VAL A 36 -11.50 19.66 -12.45
CA VAL A 36 -12.13 20.50 -13.48
C VAL A 36 -12.71 21.74 -12.78
N PRO A 37 -12.59 22.96 -13.35
CA PRO A 37 -13.09 24.15 -12.68
C PRO A 37 -14.61 24.07 -12.48
N ALA A 38 -15.05 24.29 -11.24
CA ALA A 38 -16.44 24.45 -10.82
C ALA A 38 -17.41 23.30 -11.17
N GLY A 39 -17.29 22.16 -10.48
CA GLY A 39 -18.48 21.36 -10.13
C GLY A 39 -18.74 20.05 -10.90
N CYS A 40 -17.82 19.59 -11.75
CA CYS A 40 -17.93 18.27 -12.38
C CYS A 40 -16.81 17.34 -11.89
N GLY A 41 -16.94 16.81 -10.66
CA GLY A 41 -16.02 15.82 -10.11
C GLY A 41 -16.11 14.50 -10.87
N GLY A 42 -15.33 14.37 -11.95
CA GLY A 42 -15.22 13.13 -12.70
C GLY A 42 -14.21 12.19 -12.05
N VAL A 43 -14.57 10.92 -11.95
CA VAL A 43 -13.64 9.84 -11.59
C VAL A 43 -13.05 9.27 -12.88
N VAL A 44 -11.72 9.23 -12.96
CA VAL A 44 -11.02 8.51 -14.02
C VAL A 44 -11.01 7.05 -13.62
N MET A 45 -11.61 6.18 -14.44
CA MET A 45 -11.55 4.74 -14.24
C MET A 45 -10.53 4.11 -15.19
N ARG A 46 -9.84 3.05 -14.74
CA ARG A 46 -8.95 2.25 -15.60
C ARG A 46 -9.27 0.76 -15.50
N TRP A 47 -9.07 0.04 -16.59
CA TRP A 47 -9.06 -1.42 -16.60
C TRP A 47 -7.67 -1.92 -16.22
N ARG A 48 -7.59 -2.83 -15.25
CA ARG A 48 -6.34 -3.44 -14.77
C ARG A 48 -6.35 -4.93 -15.05
N ASP A 49 -5.21 -5.44 -15.54
CA ASP A 49 -4.98 -6.88 -15.59
C ASP A 49 -4.44 -7.35 -14.24
N PRO A 50 -5.18 -8.15 -13.45
CA PRO A 50 -4.70 -8.65 -12.17
C PRO A 50 -3.55 -9.66 -12.30
N ARG A 51 -3.28 -10.16 -13.51
CA ARG A 51 -2.18 -11.11 -13.77
C ARG A 51 -0.82 -10.43 -13.89
N VAL A 52 -0.79 -9.10 -14.07
CA VAL A 52 0.47 -8.37 -14.18
C VAL A 52 0.95 -7.79 -12.85
N GLY A 53 0.17 -7.94 -11.76
CA GLY A 53 0.53 -7.44 -10.43
C GLY A 53 -0.63 -7.37 -9.45
N LEU A 54 -0.37 -6.89 -8.23
CA LEU A 54 -1.35 -6.74 -7.15
C LEU A 54 -1.48 -5.29 -6.70
N ASP A 55 -2.64 -4.97 -6.12
CA ASP A 55 -2.83 -3.68 -5.47
C ASP A 55 -2.39 -3.79 -4.01
N VAL A 56 -1.48 -2.91 -3.63
CA VAL A 56 -0.99 -2.81 -2.26
C VAL A 56 -1.51 -1.53 -1.64
N LEU A 57 -2.20 -1.68 -0.51
CA LEU A 57 -2.58 -0.59 0.39
C LEU A 57 -1.52 -0.48 1.49
N ILE A 58 -0.84 0.66 1.56
CA ILE A 58 0.17 0.96 2.57
C ILE A 58 -0.41 1.94 3.57
N GLU A 59 -0.59 1.48 4.80
CA GLU A 59 -0.99 2.29 5.92
C GLU A 59 0.16 2.44 6.92
N ILE A 60 0.41 3.68 7.32
CA ILE A 60 1.51 4.03 8.23
C ILE A 60 0.98 5.00 9.28
N ALA A 61 1.37 4.83 10.53
CA ALA A 61 1.24 5.84 11.57
C ALA A 61 2.61 6.08 12.20
N ALA A 62 2.99 7.34 12.37
CA ALA A 62 4.24 7.71 13.03
C ALA A 62 3.95 8.83 14.03
N SER A 63 4.44 8.70 15.26
CA SER A 63 4.30 9.76 16.28
C SER A 63 5.36 10.85 16.12
N ASN A 64 5.07 12.07 16.59
CA ASN A 64 6.02 13.18 16.65
C ASN A 64 6.71 13.47 15.29
N THR A 65 5.96 13.32 14.19
CA THR A 65 6.44 13.55 12.82
C THR A 65 5.85 14.84 12.26
N VAL A 66 6.68 15.64 11.59
CA VAL A 66 6.23 16.80 10.80
C VAL A 66 6.03 16.43 9.33
N GLN A 67 6.72 15.39 8.85
CA GLN A 67 6.62 14.94 7.48
C GLN A 67 6.89 13.45 7.39
N THR A 68 5.99 12.75 6.70
CA THR A 68 6.18 11.35 6.31
C THR A 68 6.06 11.25 4.79
N ARG A 69 7.06 10.69 4.12
CA ARG A 69 6.98 10.38 2.69
C ARG A 69 7.15 8.88 2.48
N VAL A 70 6.30 8.32 1.64
CA VAL A 70 6.33 6.90 1.27
C VAL A 70 6.82 6.78 -0.16
N VAL A 71 7.78 5.90 -0.38
CA VAL A 71 8.39 5.65 -1.68
C VAL A 71 8.35 4.14 -1.93
N LEU A 72 7.91 3.74 -3.12
CA LEU A 72 7.83 2.34 -3.52
C LEU A 72 8.66 2.15 -4.79
N ASP A 73 9.67 1.27 -4.73
CA ASP A 73 10.63 1.03 -5.82
C ASP A 73 11.29 2.33 -6.35
N GLY A 74 11.54 3.28 -5.45
CA GLY A 74 12.10 4.59 -5.75
C GLY A 74 11.13 5.58 -6.40
N VAL A 75 9.83 5.27 -6.41
CA VAL A 75 8.76 6.19 -6.86
C VAL A 75 7.98 6.72 -5.66
N PRO A 76 7.95 8.05 -5.42
CA PRO A 76 7.11 8.62 -4.38
C PRO A 76 5.64 8.28 -4.58
N MET A 77 5.01 7.74 -3.54
CA MET A 77 3.59 7.41 -3.57
C MET A 77 2.75 8.67 -3.36
N GLN A 78 1.83 8.93 -4.29
CA GLN A 78 0.86 10.02 -4.17
C GLN A 78 -0.38 9.62 -3.37
N THR A 79 -0.67 8.32 -3.29
CA THR A 79 -1.80 7.77 -2.53
C THR A 79 -1.32 6.59 -1.70
N ALA A 80 -2.13 6.15 -0.74
CA ALA A 80 -1.84 4.95 0.05
C ALA A 80 -1.89 3.66 -0.78
N ARG A 81 -2.39 3.70 -2.03
CA ARG A 81 -2.52 2.52 -2.90
C ARG A 81 -1.55 2.59 -4.07
N ALA A 82 -0.97 1.44 -4.41
CA ALA A 82 -0.16 1.28 -5.61
C ALA A 82 -0.41 -0.09 -6.24
N ALA A 83 -0.56 -0.11 -7.56
CA ALA A 83 -0.50 -1.34 -8.32
C ALA A 83 0.97 -1.66 -8.58
N ILE A 84 1.44 -2.79 -8.06
CA ILE A 84 2.82 -3.23 -8.26
C ILE A 84 2.88 -4.61 -8.93
N PRO A 85 3.84 -4.82 -9.85
CA PRO A 85 4.04 -6.11 -10.48
C PRO A 85 4.33 -7.24 -9.49
N PHE A 86 4.38 -8.49 -9.98
CA PHE A 86 5.03 -9.56 -9.23
C PHE A 86 6.56 -9.38 -9.27
N GLY A 87 7.25 -9.79 -8.21
CA GLY A 87 8.69 -9.66 -8.09
C GLY A 87 9.14 -9.10 -6.73
N GLU A 88 10.40 -8.70 -6.67
CA GLU A 88 10.99 -8.03 -5.51
C GLU A 88 10.68 -6.54 -5.51
N HIS A 89 10.28 -6.04 -4.35
CA HIS A 89 9.91 -4.65 -4.13
C HIS A 89 10.57 -4.08 -2.88
N VAL A 90 10.75 -2.76 -2.89
CA VAL A 90 11.30 -2.00 -1.77
C VAL A 90 10.32 -0.93 -1.34
N LEU A 91 9.82 -1.05 -0.11
CA LEU A 91 9.11 0.01 0.59
C LEU A 91 10.10 0.87 1.35
N ASP A 92 10.09 2.17 1.06
CA ASP A 92 10.87 3.20 1.70
C ASP A 92 9.95 4.22 2.39
N ILE A 93 10.30 4.60 3.61
CA ILE A 93 9.56 5.56 4.41
C ILE A 93 10.54 6.58 4.96
N GLU A 94 10.38 7.83 4.56
CA GLU A 94 11.07 8.98 5.15
C GLU A 94 10.22 9.54 6.27
N ILE A 95 10.88 9.84 7.39
CA ILE A 95 10.25 10.46 8.56
C ILE A 95 11.10 11.64 8.98
N VAL A 96 10.52 12.82 9.02
CA VAL A 96 11.13 14.05 9.53
C VAL A 96 10.37 14.48 10.78
N ARG A 97 11.12 14.93 11.78
CA ARG A 97 10.61 15.28 13.11
C ARG A 97 11.04 16.68 13.50
N GLU A 98 10.27 17.31 14.37
CA GLU A 98 10.61 18.63 14.92
C GLU A 98 11.64 18.51 16.06
N HIS A 99 11.55 17.43 16.85
CA HIS A 99 12.36 17.22 18.05
C HIS A 99 12.92 15.80 18.11
N ASP A 100 13.99 15.61 18.89
CA ASP A 100 14.69 14.33 19.05
C ASP A 100 13.99 13.36 20.04
N GLU A 101 12.70 13.53 20.25
CA GLU A 101 11.90 12.64 21.10
C GLU A 101 11.78 11.24 20.48
N PRO A 102 11.56 10.18 21.29
CA PRO A 102 11.31 8.84 20.75
C PRO A 102 10.10 8.84 19.81
N THR A 103 10.27 8.34 18.58
CA THR A 103 9.15 8.11 17.65
C THR A 103 8.87 6.63 17.55
N LEU A 104 7.58 6.36 17.49
CA LEU A 104 7.04 5.05 17.21
C LEU A 104 6.48 5.04 15.81
N LEU A 105 6.79 3.96 15.10
CA LEU A 105 6.35 3.74 13.73
C LEU A 105 5.55 2.45 13.66
N TRP A 106 4.31 2.55 13.19
CA TRP A 106 3.45 1.41 12.86
C TRP A 106 3.28 1.34 11.35
N ILE A 107 3.46 0.16 10.78
CA ILE A 107 3.36 -0.06 9.33
C ILE A 107 2.52 -1.31 9.09
N ALA A 108 1.53 -1.19 8.21
CA ALA A 108 0.88 -2.32 7.57
C ALA A 108 0.82 -2.08 6.06
N ALA A 109 1.50 -2.93 5.29
CA ALA A 109 1.28 -3.06 3.86
C ALA A 109 0.35 -4.25 3.63
N ILE A 110 -0.87 -3.97 3.19
CA ILE A 110 -1.86 -4.96 2.81
C ILE A 110 -1.75 -5.19 1.32
N VAL A 111 -1.48 -6.44 0.94
CA VAL A 111 -1.57 -6.91 -0.43
C VAL A 111 -2.97 -7.49 -0.60
N ASP A 112 -3.79 -6.80 -1.39
CA ASP A 112 -5.17 -7.19 -1.67
C ASP A 112 -5.29 -7.59 -3.13
N LEU A 113 -6.01 -8.68 -3.38
CA LEU A 113 -6.46 -8.96 -4.74
C LEU A 113 -7.57 -7.95 -4.99
N ALA A 114 -7.20 -6.83 -5.64
CA ALA A 114 -8.08 -5.72 -6.01
C ALA A 114 -9.52 -6.15 -5.88
N ALA A 115 -10.15 -5.81 -4.74
CA ALA A 115 -11.46 -6.32 -4.40
C ALA A 115 -12.31 -6.16 -5.64
N ASP A 116 -12.66 -7.27 -6.28
CA ASP A 116 -13.73 -7.24 -7.25
C ASP A 116 -14.94 -6.88 -6.40
N ARG A 117 -15.18 -5.57 -6.23
CA ARG A 117 -16.26 -5.07 -5.36
C ARG A 117 -17.60 -5.59 -5.86
N ALA A 118 -17.65 -6.16 -7.06
CA ALA A 118 -18.78 -6.90 -7.61
C ALA A 118 -18.97 -8.30 -6.98
N LEU A 119 -17.94 -8.93 -6.42
CA LEU A 119 -17.95 -10.30 -5.87
C LEU A 119 -18.03 -10.38 -4.33
N GLY A 120 -17.79 -9.28 -3.59
CA GLY A 120 -17.89 -9.26 -2.13
C GLY A 120 -16.72 -8.57 -1.43
N ALA A 121 -16.55 -8.87 -0.13
CA ALA A 121 -15.56 -8.24 0.74
C ALA A 121 -14.11 -8.42 0.22
N PRO A 122 -13.21 -7.45 0.44
CA PRO A 122 -11.81 -7.54 0.02
C PRO A 122 -11.16 -8.82 0.53
N ARG A 123 -10.41 -9.51 -0.34
CA ARG A 123 -9.68 -10.73 0.03
C ARG A 123 -8.22 -10.35 0.22
N VAL A 124 -7.86 -10.08 1.47
CA VAL A 124 -6.47 -9.90 1.89
C VAL A 124 -5.72 -11.19 1.58
N LEU A 125 -4.83 -11.14 0.57
CA LEU A 125 -3.98 -12.27 0.22
C LEU A 125 -2.83 -12.38 1.19
N ARG A 126 -2.22 -11.22 1.47
CA ARG A 126 -1.03 -11.14 2.28
C ARG A 126 -0.98 -9.82 3.00
N GLN A 127 -0.38 -9.86 4.18
CA GLN A 127 -0.20 -8.69 4.99
C GLN A 127 1.23 -8.64 5.54
N LEU A 128 1.84 -7.48 5.37
CA LEU A 128 3.19 -7.16 5.81
C LEU A 128 3.07 -6.15 6.94
N CYS A 129 3.14 -6.64 8.18
CA CYS A 129 3.09 -5.81 9.37
C CYS A 129 4.48 -5.58 9.94
N SER A 130 4.66 -4.45 10.64
CA SER A 130 5.79 -4.26 11.54
C SER A 130 5.68 -5.23 12.71
N ALA A 131 6.77 -5.96 13.01
CA ALA A 131 6.77 -7.01 14.03
C ALA A 131 7.99 -6.99 14.97
N GLY A 132 9.04 -6.21 14.66
CA GLY A 132 10.32 -6.25 15.38
C GLY A 132 11.16 -7.50 15.08
N ASP A 133 10.88 -8.16 13.96
CA ASP A 133 11.57 -9.35 13.44
C ASP A 133 12.83 -9.00 12.62
N GLY A 134 13.20 -7.72 12.57
CA GLY A 134 14.29 -7.21 11.74
C GLY A 134 13.96 -7.10 10.25
N ALA A 135 12.73 -7.41 9.82
CA ALA A 135 12.34 -7.25 8.42
C ALA A 135 12.23 -5.77 8.00
N PHE A 136 12.00 -4.88 8.97
CA PHE A 136 12.18 -3.45 8.81
C PHE A 136 13.53 -3.04 9.35
N VAL A 137 14.29 -2.35 8.51
CA VAL A 137 15.60 -1.80 8.85
C VAL A 137 15.54 -0.28 8.75
N GLY A 138 16.33 0.42 9.56
CA GLY A 138 16.32 1.86 9.63
C GLY A 138 17.73 2.42 9.69
N VAL A 139 17.90 3.65 9.21
CA VAL A 139 19.16 4.38 9.33
C VAL A 139 18.88 5.84 9.62
N VAL A 140 19.72 6.43 10.48
CA VAL A 140 19.78 7.88 10.66
C VAL A 140 20.47 8.45 9.42
N ARG A 141 19.72 9.09 8.52
CA ARG A 141 20.29 9.66 7.30
C ARG A 141 19.72 11.02 6.96
N ARG A 142 20.56 11.80 6.26
CA ARG A 142 20.12 12.86 5.36
C ARG A 142 19.87 12.20 4.00
N TRP A 143 18.67 12.39 3.45
CA TRP A 143 18.19 11.86 2.16
C TRP A 143 19.26 11.76 1.07
N PRO A 144 19.46 10.61 0.40
CA PRO A 144 20.20 10.58 -0.85
C PRO A 144 19.23 10.61 -2.05
N GLY A 145 19.29 11.72 -2.79
CA GLY A 145 19.20 11.70 -4.26
C GLY A 145 17.98 11.06 -4.93
N THR A 146 18.25 10.49 -6.11
CA THR A 146 17.33 10.08 -7.18
C THR A 146 16.90 8.61 -7.06
N ARG A 147 15.94 8.14 -7.89
CA ARG A 147 15.49 6.73 -7.94
C ARG A 147 16.64 5.71 -8.09
N ALA A 148 17.68 6.06 -8.85
CA ALA A 148 18.83 5.18 -9.04
C ALA A 148 19.61 4.99 -7.74
N ASP A 149 19.72 6.02 -6.91
CA ASP A 149 20.39 5.96 -5.60
C ASP A 149 19.59 5.08 -4.63
N VAL A 150 18.26 5.13 -4.70
CA VAL A 150 17.35 4.33 -3.86
C VAL A 150 17.51 2.82 -4.15
N MET A 151 17.63 2.44 -5.43
CA MET A 151 17.70 1.04 -5.87
C MET A 151 19.14 0.48 -5.87
N ALA A 152 20.14 1.26 -6.26
CA ALA A 152 21.53 0.81 -6.36
C ALA A 152 22.23 0.74 -4.99
N ALA A 153 21.78 1.52 -4.00
CA ALA A 153 22.42 1.60 -2.68
C ALA A 153 21.81 0.65 -1.63
N PHE A 154 21.17 -0.45 -2.03
CA PHE A 154 20.70 -1.47 -1.08
C PHE A 154 21.88 -2.33 -0.58
N SER A 155 22.87 -1.69 0.01
CA SER A 155 23.73 -2.32 0.99
C SER A 155 23.03 -2.18 2.33
N ASP A 156 22.40 -3.26 2.80
CA ASP A 156 21.83 -3.35 4.15
C ASP A 156 22.88 -3.11 5.24
N GLY A 157 24.17 -3.17 4.91
CA GLY A 157 25.25 -3.04 5.87
C GLY A 157 25.27 -1.70 6.63
N GLU A 158 24.52 -0.70 6.18
CA GLU A 158 24.38 0.59 6.87
C GLU A 158 23.05 0.78 7.61
N PHE A 159 22.11 -0.17 7.50
CA PHE A 159 20.82 -0.09 8.17
C PHE A 159 20.79 -1.02 9.38
N ASP A 160 20.36 -0.48 10.51
CA ASP A 160 20.16 -1.25 11.73
C ASP A 160 18.75 -1.85 11.76
N PRO A 161 18.57 -3.13 12.17
CA PRO A 161 17.25 -3.70 12.40
C PRO A 161 16.46 -2.86 13.41
N LEU A 162 15.19 -2.56 13.09
CA LEU A 162 14.34 -1.83 14.02
C LEU A 162 13.75 -2.75 15.09
N GLU A 163 13.82 -2.29 16.33
CA GLU A 163 13.29 -3.02 17.49
C GLU A 163 11.80 -2.73 17.70
N ALA A 164 11.05 -3.75 18.12
CA ALA A 164 9.68 -3.57 18.60
C ALA A 164 9.66 -2.81 19.92
N ALA A 165 8.62 -1.99 20.13
CA ALA A 165 8.38 -1.28 21.39
C ALA A 165 6.90 -1.38 21.83
N PRO A 166 6.39 -2.61 22.07
CA PRO A 166 4.96 -2.86 22.28
C PRO A 166 4.39 -2.15 23.51
N ASP A 167 5.23 -1.86 24.50
CA ASP A 167 4.84 -1.28 25.79
C ASP A 167 4.60 0.23 25.72
N LEU A 168 4.88 0.89 24.59
CA LEU A 168 4.67 2.32 24.47
C LEU A 168 3.24 2.64 24.03
N GLU A 169 2.62 3.55 24.77
CA GLU A 169 1.27 4.01 24.47
C GLU A 169 1.24 4.92 23.23
N PRO A 170 0.22 4.78 22.39
CA PRO A 170 0.06 5.64 21.23
C PRO A 170 -0.37 7.04 21.67
N PRO A 171 0.04 8.10 20.95
CA PRO A 171 -0.52 9.43 21.17
C PRO A 171 -2.02 9.43 20.80
N ASP A 172 -2.83 10.15 21.58
CA ASP A 172 -4.29 10.19 21.44
C ASP A 172 -4.74 10.60 20.03
N GLU A 173 -4.04 11.55 19.42
CA GLU A 173 -4.34 12.07 18.07
C GLU A 173 -4.26 11.00 16.97
N LEU A 174 -3.48 9.94 17.19
CA LEU A 174 -3.31 8.81 16.26
C LEU A 174 -4.00 7.54 16.74
N ALA A 175 -4.70 7.57 17.88
CA ALA A 175 -5.22 6.38 18.54
C ALA A 175 -6.11 5.52 17.62
N TRP A 176 -7.01 6.14 16.85
CA TRP A 176 -7.88 5.40 15.92
C TRP A 176 -7.07 4.68 14.82
N ARG A 177 -6.09 5.37 14.22
CA ARG A 177 -5.27 4.84 13.13
C ARG A 177 -4.34 3.74 13.62
N ILE A 178 -3.74 3.94 14.80
CA ILE A 178 -2.89 2.94 15.45
C ILE A 178 -3.72 1.73 15.85
N ASN A 179 -4.94 1.90 16.34
CA ASN A 179 -5.84 0.78 16.63
C ASN A 179 -6.19 -0.02 15.37
N THR A 180 -6.44 0.65 14.22
CA THR A 180 -6.61 -0.05 12.93
C THR A 180 -5.37 -0.85 12.55
N LEU A 181 -4.17 -0.28 12.69
CA LEU A 181 -2.91 -0.97 12.40
C LEU A 181 -2.65 -2.13 13.37
N ARG A 182 -2.98 -1.99 14.65
CA ARG A 182 -2.89 -3.06 15.66
C ARG A 182 -3.87 -4.19 15.41
N GLN A 183 -5.09 -3.90 14.97
CA GLN A 183 -6.07 -4.93 14.58
C GLN A 183 -5.58 -5.75 13.37
N ARG A 184 -4.76 -5.12 12.52
CA ARG A 184 -4.03 -5.82 11.45
C ARG A 184 -2.81 -6.56 12.00
N GLY A 185 -2.33 -6.29 13.21
CA GLY A 185 -1.18 -6.98 13.80
C GLY A 185 0.14 -6.23 13.62
N ALA A 186 0.09 -4.94 13.28
CA ALA A 186 1.27 -4.08 13.34
C ALA A 186 1.65 -3.78 14.79
N ILE A 187 2.91 -4.03 15.11
CA ILE A 187 3.57 -3.70 16.38
C ILE A 187 4.39 -2.41 16.17
N PRO A 188 4.42 -1.48 17.13
CA PRO A 188 5.27 -0.29 17.04
C PRO A 188 6.74 -0.66 16.90
N LEU A 189 7.44 0.00 15.99
CA LEU A 189 8.89 0.00 15.88
C LEU A 189 9.44 1.28 16.51
N ARG A 190 10.50 1.15 17.30
CA ARG A 190 11.22 2.29 17.86
C ARG A 190 12.19 2.84 16.84
N LEU A 191 12.10 4.14 16.56
CA LEU A 191 13.13 4.84 15.78
C LEU A 191 14.21 5.40 16.71
N PRO A 192 15.50 5.42 16.29
CA PRO A 192 16.55 6.09 17.05
C PRO A 192 16.25 7.58 17.28
N PRO A 193 16.93 8.29 18.20
CA PRO A 193 16.72 9.73 18.42
C PRO A 193 17.52 10.59 17.42
N ALA A 194 16.83 11.30 16.52
CA ALA A 194 17.35 12.20 15.50
C ALA A 194 16.19 12.98 14.83
N GLN A 195 16.48 13.85 13.88
CA GLN A 195 15.42 14.61 13.18
C GLN A 195 14.96 13.99 11.87
N ALA A 196 15.75 13.12 11.25
CA ALA A 196 15.46 12.52 9.95
C ALA A 196 15.83 11.03 9.92
N PHE A 197 14.89 10.21 9.43
CA PHE A 197 15.03 8.76 9.35
C PHE A 197 14.58 8.25 8.01
N GLN A 198 15.24 7.19 7.59
CA GLN A 198 14.76 6.33 6.53
C GLN A 198 14.50 4.95 7.11
N VAL A 199 13.29 4.44 6.89
CA VAL A 199 12.89 3.07 7.22
C VAL A 199 12.60 2.34 5.93
N ARG A 200 13.10 1.12 5.82
CA ARG A 200 13.04 0.34 4.60
C ARG A 200 12.60 -1.09 4.88
N ARG A 201 11.89 -1.68 3.93
CA ARG A 201 11.56 -3.11 3.90
C ARG A 201 11.58 -3.65 2.48
N ARG A 202 12.29 -4.75 2.28
CA ARG A 202 12.14 -5.62 1.11
C ARG A 202 10.96 -6.57 1.29
N PHE A 203 10.28 -6.84 0.19
CA PHE A 203 9.29 -7.90 0.13
C PHE A 203 9.19 -8.44 -1.29
N VAL A 204 8.69 -9.66 -1.43
CA VAL A 204 8.46 -10.31 -2.72
C VAL A 204 6.96 -10.53 -2.88
N LEU A 205 6.40 -10.14 -4.01
CA LEU A 205 5.09 -10.57 -4.46
C LEU A 205 5.26 -11.75 -5.42
N ASP A 206 4.60 -12.85 -5.12
CA ASP A 206 4.72 -14.08 -5.89
C ASP A 206 3.32 -14.59 -6.22
N ALA A 207 2.99 -14.69 -7.50
CA ALA A 207 1.66 -15.06 -7.93
C ALA A 207 1.22 -16.42 -7.34
N ALA A 208 2.10 -17.42 -7.33
CA ALA A 208 1.76 -18.74 -6.83
C ALA A 208 1.58 -18.75 -5.31
N ALA A 209 2.50 -18.12 -4.57
CA ALA A 209 2.43 -18.04 -3.11
C ALA A 209 1.25 -17.17 -2.64
N ASP A 210 0.89 -16.15 -3.40
CA ASP A 210 -0.21 -15.23 -3.11
C ASP A 210 -1.57 -15.75 -3.64
N GLY A 211 -1.64 -17.01 -4.08
CA GLY A 211 -2.89 -17.71 -4.39
C GLY A 211 -3.53 -17.30 -5.72
N LEU A 212 -2.74 -16.77 -6.64
CA LEU A 212 -3.12 -16.56 -8.03
C LEU A 212 -2.68 -17.77 -8.85
N ASP A 213 -3.65 -18.44 -9.47
CA ASP A 213 -3.35 -19.39 -10.53
C ASP A 213 -2.68 -18.61 -11.66
N ALA A 214 -1.38 -18.82 -11.85
CA ALA A 214 -0.65 -18.35 -13.01
C ALA A 214 -1.14 -19.14 -14.24
N ALA A 215 -2.37 -18.86 -14.68
CA ALA A 215 -2.79 -19.27 -16.00
C ALA A 215 -1.80 -18.60 -16.97
N PRO A 216 -1.02 -19.37 -17.74
CA PRO A 216 -0.09 -18.79 -18.69
C PRO A 216 -0.89 -17.85 -19.59
N LEU A 217 -0.34 -16.67 -19.85
CA LEU A 217 -0.76 -15.86 -20.98
C LEU A 217 -0.61 -16.80 -22.18
N ALA A 218 -1.71 -17.34 -22.69
CA ALA A 218 -1.70 -17.91 -24.01
C ALA A 218 -1.20 -16.77 -24.89
N ASP A 219 -0.02 -16.95 -25.48
CA ASP A 219 0.49 -16.05 -26.50
C ASP A 219 -0.59 -16.01 -27.58
N GLU A 220 -1.46 -15.00 -27.52
CA GLU A 220 -2.31 -14.66 -28.65
C GLU A 220 -1.35 -14.16 -29.72
N GLU A 221 -0.88 -15.12 -30.53
CA GLU A 221 -0.21 -14.84 -31.79
C GLU A 221 -1.08 -13.81 -32.52
N PRO A 222 -0.53 -12.61 -32.85
CA PRO A 222 -1.33 -11.58 -33.47
C PRO A 222 -1.93 -12.16 -34.75
N ALA A 223 -3.27 -12.16 -34.84
CA ALA A 223 -3.97 -12.63 -36.02
C ALA A 223 -3.46 -11.87 -37.27
N PRO A 224 -3.21 -12.58 -38.38
CA PRO A 224 -2.61 -12.01 -39.59
C PRO A 224 -3.47 -10.96 -40.28
#